data_AF-A0A940AZK0-F1
#
_entry.id   AF-A0A940AZK0-F1
#
_cell.length_a   1.000
_cell.length_b   1.000
_cell.length_c   1.000
_cell.angle_alpha   90.00
_cell.angle_beta   90.00
_cell.angle_gamma   90.00
#
_symmetry.space_group_name_H-M   'P 1'
#
loop_
_entity.id
_entity.type
_entity.pdbx_description
1 polymer ?
#
loop_
_entity_poly.entity_id
_entity_poly.type
_entity_poly.pdbx_seq_one_letter_code
_entity_poly.pdbx_strand_id
1 'polypeptide(L)'
;MMFYAVVAALNLVACCYLLFRRGNAFAPNITSPVRLRRWTAAFFAAMTLSHLWYMPSIYLTSSEDKLLCYSVGALLDYMTTFPLAIVILFAMLQDRRRPLWLAWVMVAPPIVMMALNIANHSEALLPMSNAYLLLLAIGLIIYMVREVRRYGCWLRDNYADLEHKEIWQSFVVLAVILLGFGIYTSEIGGLTNKYIVQLNNIILICYLLWRVETLSDLSISQLQDLPIETEADSLAIQTDIAEDEDNTLSLSMRHNIEPLLKQYCEESNLYLQHDINISRLAREIGVNRLYLSQYFSSQGMNYNAYINDLRINHFISLYHETVAAHRPVIAQQLAFESGYQSYNTFRDAFKRKTGQSVTAWMARQKMEV
;
A
#
# COMPACT_ATOMS: atom_id res chain seq x y z
N MET A 1 15.30 -20.80 25.26
CA MET A 1 15.31 -19.60 26.10
C MET A 1 15.98 -18.41 25.44
N MET A 2 17.30 -18.48 25.17
CA MET A 2 18.03 -17.35 24.57
C MET A 2 17.40 -16.84 23.27
N PHE A 3 16.95 -17.75 22.37
CA PHE A 3 16.34 -17.35 21.10
C PHE A 3 14.99 -16.62 21.25
N TYR A 4 14.14 -17.04 22.19
CA TYR A 4 12.87 -16.37 22.47
C TYR A 4 13.09 -14.96 23.03
N ALA A 5 14.06 -14.81 23.94
CA ALA A 5 14.41 -13.50 24.49
C ALA A 5 14.97 -12.56 23.41
N VAL A 6 15.80 -13.07 22.49
CA VAL A 6 16.31 -12.30 21.35
C VAL A 6 15.18 -11.82 20.45
N VAL A 7 14.26 -12.71 20.05
CA VAL A 7 13.14 -12.32 19.17
C VAL A 7 12.14 -11.38 19.87
N ALA A 8 11.91 -11.55 21.17
CA ALA A 8 11.12 -10.62 21.96
C ALA A 8 11.75 -9.22 22.02
N ALA A 9 13.08 -9.16 22.22
CA ALA A 9 13.84 -7.91 22.20
C ALA A 9 13.83 -7.25 20.83
N LEU A 10 13.96 -8.02 19.74
CA LEU A 10 13.86 -7.51 18.37
C LEU A 10 12.49 -6.87 18.10
N ASN A 11 11.40 -7.54 18.49
CA ASN A 11 10.05 -6.96 18.41
C ASN A 11 9.93 -5.68 19.24
N LEU A 12 10.48 -5.64 20.45
CA LEU A 12 10.42 -4.45 21.31
C LEU A 12 11.19 -3.27 20.71
N VAL A 13 12.40 -3.52 20.19
CA VAL A 13 13.22 -2.51 19.50
C VAL A 13 12.50 -2.01 18.25
N ALA A 14 11.91 -2.91 17.45
CA ALA A 14 11.14 -2.56 16.26
C ALA A 14 9.90 -1.70 16.62
N CYS A 15 9.19 -2.05 17.70
CA CYS A 15 8.08 -1.28 18.23
C CYS A 15 8.53 0.14 18.62
N CYS A 16 9.58 0.26 19.44
CA CYS A 16 10.12 1.55 19.88
C CYS A 16 10.59 2.39 18.69
N TYR A 17 11.27 1.78 17.72
CA TYR A 17 11.68 2.42 16.48
C TYR A 17 10.49 3.06 15.75
N LEU A 18 9.39 2.31 15.57
CA LEU A 18 8.20 2.81 14.87
C LEU A 18 7.48 3.92 15.65
N LEU A 19 7.49 3.88 16.98
CA LEU A 19 6.82 4.89 17.81
C LEU A 19 7.61 6.20 17.95
N PHE A 20 8.92 6.12 18.13
CA PHE A 20 9.73 7.28 18.54
C PHE A 20 10.52 7.91 17.40
N ARG A 21 10.88 7.14 16.37
CA ARG A 21 11.69 7.69 15.28
C ARG A 21 10.85 8.60 14.38
N ARG A 22 11.30 9.84 14.23
CA ARG A 22 10.62 10.88 13.44
C ARG A 22 10.94 10.87 11.95
N GLY A 23 12.06 10.25 11.54
CA GLY A 23 12.52 10.22 10.15
C GLY A 23 12.64 8.79 9.61
N ASN A 24 12.35 8.63 8.33
CA ASN A 24 12.45 7.37 7.61
C ASN A 24 13.92 6.93 7.46
N ALA A 25 14.27 5.74 7.94
CA ALA A 25 15.65 5.23 7.90
C ALA A 25 16.09 4.72 6.54
N PHE A 26 15.15 4.19 5.75
CA PHE A 26 15.45 3.44 4.53
C PHE A 26 15.23 4.27 3.28
N ALA A 27 14.24 5.16 3.30
CA ALA A 27 13.88 6.02 2.19
C ALA A 27 13.60 7.45 2.70
N PRO A 28 14.64 8.29 2.88
CA PRO A 28 14.51 9.61 3.50
C PRO A 28 13.48 10.54 2.82
N ASN A 29 13.26 10.33 1.53
CA ASN A 29 12.34 11.13 0.70
C ASN A 29 10.89 10.61 0.73
N ILE A 30 10.60 9.52 1.46
CA ILE A 30 9.28 8.90 1.51
C ILE A 30 8.65 9.12 2.89
N THR A 31 7.46 9.73 2.89
CA THR A 31 6.62 9.82 4.09
C THR A 31 5.79 8.55 4.25
N SER A 32 5.98 7.82 5.34
CA SER A 32 5.31 6.54 5.61
C SER A 32 3.90 6.72 6.22
N PRO A 33 2.90 5.87 5.85
CA PRO A 33 1.53 6.02 6.34
C PRO A 33 1.45 5.86 7.86
N VAL A 34 1.00 6.92 8.56
CA VAL A 34 0.93 6.96 10.03
C VAL A 34 0.07 5.83 10.60
N ARG A 35 -1.05 5.51 9.94
CA ARG A 35 -1.96 4.44 10.36
C ARG A 35 -1.25 3.08 10.33
N LEU A 36 -0.56 2.76 9.23
CA LEU A 36 0.20 1.52 9.10
C LEU A 36 1.33 1.47 10.15
N ARG A 37 2.09 2.55 10.30
CA ARG A 37 3.18 2.66 11.27
C ARG A 37 2.72 2.34 12.70
N ARG A 38 1.60 2.93 13.15
CA ARG A 38 1.05 2.73 14.51
C ARG A 38 0.58 1.29 14.73
N TRP A 39 -0.14 0.71 13.76
CA TRP A 39 -0.65 -0.65 13.91
C TRP A 39 0.45 -1.71 13.81
N THR A 40 1.48 -1.50 12.99
CA THR A 40 2.67 -2.36 12.99
C THR A 40 3.44 -2.27 14.31
N ALA A 41 3.53 -1.09 14.93
CA ALA A 41 4.10 -0.96 16.28
C ALA A 41 3.27 -1.73 17.32
N ALA A 42 1.94 -1.63 17.27
CA ALA A 42 1.05 -2.37 18.17
C ALA A 42 1.18 -3.89 17.99
N PHE A 43 1.30 -4.38 16.75
CA PHE A 43 1.58 -5.78 16.46
C PHE A 43 2.92 -6.24 17.04
N PHE A 44 3.98 -5.46 16.89
CA PHE A 44 5.27 -5.81 17.51
C PHE A 44 5.20 -5.82 19.04
N ALA A 45 4.44 -4.90 19.66
CA ALA A 45 4.21 -4.95 21.10
C ALA A 45 3.46 -6.23 21.52
N ALA A 46 2.40 -6.62 20.79
CA ALA A 46 1.68 -7.86 21.03
C ALA A 46 2.58 -9.09 20.85
N MET A 47 3.43 -9.10 19.82
CA MET A 47 4.43 -10.15 19.61
C MET A 47 5.43 -10.22 20.76
N THR A 48 5.92 -9.10 21.29
CA THR A 48 6.77 -9.10 22.50
C THR A 48 6.05 -9.70 23.70
N LEU A 49 4.81 -9.29 23.97
CA LEU A 49 3.98 -9.85 25.05
C LEU A 49 3.75 -11.34 24.87
N SER A 50 3.58 -11.80 23.63
CA SER A 50 3.42 -13.22 23.30
C SER A 50 4.57 -14.06 23.81
N HIS A 51 5.81 -13.58 23.66
CA HIS A 51 6.97 -14.30 24.18
C HIS A 51 7.02 -14.33 25.72
N LEU A 52 6.38 -13.37 26.40
CA LEU A 52 6.37 -13.29 27.86
C LEU A 52 5.33 -14.23 28.48
N TRP A 53 4.12 -14.33 27.93
CA TRP A 53 3.08 -15.18 28.54
C TRP A 53 3.31 -16.68 28.38
N TYR A 54 4.24 -17.10 27.50
CA TYR A 54 4.71 -18.49 27.46
C TYR A 54 5.84 -18.81 28.47
N MET A 55 6.45 -17.80 29.10
CA MET A 55 7.55 -18.01 30.06
C MET A 55 7.18 -18.83 31.30
N PRO A 56 5.99 -18.66 31.92
CA PRO A 56 5.62 -19.43 33.11
C PRO A 56 5.65 -20.95 32.89
N SER A 57 5.34 -21.42 31.67
CA SER A 57 5.34 -22.85 31.31
C SER A 57 6.66 -23.58 31.58
N ILE A 58 7.76 -22.84 31.69
CA ILE A 58 9.12 -23.36 31.87
C ILE A 58 9.39 -23.74 33.32
N TYR A 59 8.77 -23.03 34.26
CA TYR A 59 8.97 -23.24 35.70
C TYR A 59 7.93 -24.21 36.29
N LEU A 60 6.88 -24.52 35.55
CA LEU A 60 5.86 -25.49 35.95
C LEU A 60 6.44 -26.90 35.84
N THR A 61 6.13 -27.76 36.81
CA THR A 61 6.54 -29.17 36.84
C THR A 61 5.39 -30.10 36.47
N SER A 62 4.15 -29.75 36.85
CA SER A 62 2.94 -30.48 36.47
C SER A 62 2.66 -30.37 34.97
N SER A 63 2.25 -31.48 34.34
CA SER A 63 1.79 -31.51 32.96
C SER A 63 0.48 -30.75 32.76
N GLU A 64 -0.42 -30.80 33.75
CA GLU A 64 -1.71 -30.12 33.70
C GLU A 64 -1.55 -28.60 33.76
N ASP A 65 -0.67 -28.11 34.65
CA ASP A 65 -0.40 -26.68 34.77
C ASP A 65 0.28 -26.13 33.51
N LYS A 66 1.17 -26.91 32.89
CA LYS A 66 1.79 -26.55 31.60
C LYS A 66 0.76 -26.43 30.49
N LEU A 67 -0.15 -27.40 30.40
CA LEU A 67 -1.21 -27.40 29.40
C LEU A 67 -2.09 -26.15 29.54
N LEU A 68 -2.54 -25.85 30.77
CA LEU A 68 -3.31 -24.65 31.07
C LEU A 68 -2.56 -23.37 30.67
N CYS A 69 -1.25 -23.28 30.98
CA CYS A 69 -0.42 -22.15 30.58
C CYS A 69 -0.34 -21.98 29.06
N TYR A 70 -0.23 -23.08 28.30
CA TYR A 70 -0.22 -23.04 26.83
C TYR A 70 -1.58 -22.64 26.27
N SER A 71 -2.68 -23.16 26.82
CA SER A 71 -4.03 -22.78 26.38
C SER A 71 -4.32 -21.30 26.64
N VAL A 72 -3.91 -20.79 27.81
CA VAL A 72 -4.03 -19.36 28.14
C VAL A 72 -3.16 -18.51 27.21
N GLY A 73 -1.90 -18.90 26.97
CA GLY A 73 -1.03 -18.20 26.02
C GLY A 73 -1.62 -18.15 24.61
N ALA A 74 -2.17 -19.27 24.14
CA ALA A 74 -2.84 -19.35 22.85
C ALA A 74 -4.07 -18.42 22.81
N LEU A 75 -4.93 -18.43 23.84
CA LEU A 75 -6.07 -17.51 23.94
C LEU A 75 -5.63 -16.04 23.81
N LEU A 76 -4.54 -15.67 24.48
CA LEU A 76 -4.01 -14.31 24.41
C LEU A 76 -3.50 -13.96 23.00
N ASP A 77 -2.88 -14.91 22.28
CA ASP A 77 -2.52 -14.75 20.87
C ASP A 77 -3.77 -14.56 19.98
N TYR A 78 -4.83 -15.34 20.19
CA TYR A 78 -6.13 -15.17 19.51
C TYR A 78 -6.72 -13.78 19.73
N MET A 79 -6.57 -13.21 20.92
CA MET A 79 -7.09 -11.88 21.26
C MET A 79 -6.23 -10.71 20.74
N THR A 80 -4.96 -10.96 20.39
CA THR A 80 -4.00 -9.89 20.09
C THR A 80 -3.33 -10.07 18.72
N THR A 81 -2.48 -11.07 18.56
CA THR A 81 -1.64 -11.30 17.38
C THR A 81 -2.45 -11.49 16.10
N PHE A 82 -3.46 -12.36 16.11
CA PHE A 82 -4.29 -12.63 14.93
C PHE A 82 -5.10 -11.42 14.43
N PRO A 83 -5.89 -10.72 15.27
CA PRO A 83 -6.60 -9.53 14.79
C PRO A 83 -5.64 -8.43 14.34
N LEU A 84 -4.52 -8.22 15.03
CA LEU A 84 -3.52 -7.22 14.63
C LEU A 84 -2.86 -7.56 13.28
N ALA A 85 -2.63 -8.83 12.99
CA ALA A 85 -2.13 -9.27 11.69
C ALA A 85 -3.10 -8.90 10.55
N ILE A 86 -4.40 -9.13 10.74
CA ILE A 86 -5.45 -8.72 9.78
C ILE A 86 -5.49 -7.19 9.65
N VAL A 87 -5.38 -6.46 10.76
CA VAL A 87 -5.33 -4.99 10.75
C VAL A 87 -4.16 -4.45 9.95
N ILE A 88 -2.97 -5.06 10.06
CA ILE A 88 -1.81 -4.67 9.24
C ILE A 88 -2.14 -4.85 7.75
N LEU A 89 -2.70 -6.00 7.35
CA LEU A 89 -3.06 -6.25 5.96
C LEU A 89 -4.05 -5.18 5.45
N PHE A 90 -5.06 -4.81 6.25
CA PHE A 90 -6.00 -3.75 5.89
C PHE A 90 -5.35 -2.36 5.87
N ALA A 91 -4.44 -2.07 6.79
CA ALA A 91 -3.70 -0.81 6.80
C ALA A 91 -2.77 -0.68 5.59
N MET A 92 -2.21 -1.79 5.08
CA MET A 92 -1.40 -1.81 3.86
C MET A 92 -2.22 -1.48 2.61
N LEU A 93 -3.53 -1.78 2.59
CA LEU A 93 -4.43 -1.35 1.50
C LEU A 93 -4.65 0.17 1.46
N GLN A 94 -4.21 0.91 2.49
CA GLN A 94 -4.36 2.36 2.67
C GLN A 94 -5.81 2.88 2.65
N ASP A 95 -6.81 2.00 2.67
CA ASP A 95 -8.22 2.38 2.67
C ASP A 95 -8.67 2.83 4.08
N ARG A 96 -8.83 4.15 4.25
CA ARG A 96 -9.23 4.77 5.53
C ARG A 96 -10.70 4.58 5.87
N ARG A 97 -11.56 4.27 4.89
CA ARG A 97 -13.00 4.04 5.12
C ARG A 97 -13.26 2.69 5.76
N ARG A 98 -12.32 1.75 5.66
CA ARG A 98 -12.48 0.41 6.23
C ARG A 98 -12.41 0.45 7.77
N PRO A 99 -13.45 -0.05 8.45
CA PRO A 99 -13.40 -0.24 9.89
C PRO A 99 -12.42 -1.36 10.24
N LEU A 100 -11.45 -1.06 11.09
CA LEU A 100 -10.47 -2.06 11.53
C LEU A 100 -11.06 -3.04 12.56
N TRP A 101 -12.08 -2.61 13.31
CA TRP A 101 -12.72 -3.42 14.36
C TRP A 101 -13.27 -4.76 13.83
N LEU A 102 -13.54 -4.86 12.51
CA LEU A 102 -13.94 -6.11 11.86
C LEU A 102 -12.93 -7.23 12.06
N ALA A 103 -11.63 -6.93 12.18
CA ALA A 103 -10.60 -7.94 12.44
C ALA A 103 -10.86 -8.72 13.74
N TRP A 104 -11.34 -8.04 14.79
CA TRP A 104 -11.67 -8.69 16.06
C TRP A 104 -12.94 -9.52 15.96
N VAL A 105 -13.93 -9.07 15.20
CA VAL A 105 -15.15 -9.86 14.95
C VAL A 105 -14.84 -11.13 14.17
N MET A 106 -13.95 -11.04 13.18
CA MET A 106 -13.48 -12.20 12.41
C MET A 106 -12.76 -13.24 13.27
N VAL A 107 -12.10 -12.83 14.36
CA VAL A 107 -11.35 -13.74 15.26
C VAL A 107 -12.15 -14.07 16.53
N ALA A 108 -13.33 -13.50 16.75
CA ALA A 108 -14.16 -13.77 17.92
C ALA A 108 -14.55 -15.25 18.07
N PRO A 109 -14.94 -16.00 17.01
CA PRO A 109 -15.31 -17.40 17.17
C PRO A 109 -14.20 -18.29 17.76
N PRO A 110 -12.95 -18.27 17.28
CA PRO A 110 -11.90 -19.08 17.90
C PRO A 110 -11.47 -18.58 19.29
N ILE A 111 -11.63 -17.29 19.62
CA ILE A 111 -11.45 -16.81 21.00
C ILE A 111 -12.46 -17.50 21.94
N VAL A 112 -13.74 -17.55 21.54
CA VAL A 112 -14.80 -18.21 22.33
C VAL A 112 -14.53 -19.71 22.47
N MET A 113 -14.17 -20.39 21.37
CA MET A 113 -13.84 -21.83 21.43
C MET A 113 -12.64 -22.11 22.34
N MET A 114 -11.61 -21.25 22.32
CA MET A 114 -10.46 -21.40 23.21
C MET A 114 -10.82 -21.15 24.68
N ALA A 115 -11.66 -20.16 24.96
CA ALA A 115 -12.15 -19.91 26.33
C ALA A 115 -12.96 -21.12 26.86
N LEU A 116 -13.78 -21.74 26.02
CA LEU A 116 -14.54 -22.95 26.37
C LEU A 116 -13.63 -24.16 26.60
N ASN A 117 -12.56 -24.33 25.80
CA ASN A 117 -11.56 -25.37 26.02
C ASN A 117 -10.92 -25.24 27.41
N ILE A 118 -10.52 -24.02 27.79
CA ILE A 118 -9.93 -23.74 29.10
C ILE A 118 -10.93 -24.00 30.23
N ALA A 119 -12.17 -23.50 30.10
CA ALA A 119 -13.21 -23.66 31.12
C ALA A 119 -13.61 -25.12 31.36
N ASN A 120 -13.62 -25.94 30.30
CA ASN A 120 -14.00 -27.34 30.36
C ASN A 120 -12.81 -28.29 30.57
N HIS A 121 -11.59 -27.77 30.71
CA HIS A 121 -10.35 -28.56 30.76
C HIS A 121 -10.28 -29.60 29.62
N SER A 122 -10.69 -29.20 28.41
CA SER A 122 -10.82 -30.07 27.24
C SER A 122 -10.16 -29.44 26.02
N GLU A 123 -9.63 -30.27 25.12
CA GLU A 123 -9.05 -29.82 23.86
C GLU A 123 -9.98 -30.10 22.65
N ALA A 124 -11.21 -30.54 22.91
CA ALA A 124 -12.12 -31.02 21.87
C ALA A 124 -12.44 -29.97 20.78
N LEU A 125 -12.46 -28.68 21.12
CA LEU A 125 -12.75 -27.60 20.16
C LEU A 125 -11.49 -27.04 19.48
N LEU A 126 -10.29 -27.52 19.85
CA LEU A 126 -9.04 -27.03 19.28
C LEU A 126 -8.93 -27.30 17.77
N PRO A 127 -9.26 -28.50 17.25
CA PRO A 127 -9.26 -28.75 15.80
C PRO A 127 -10.25 -27.86 15.05
N MET A 128 -11.43 -27.60 15.65
CA MET A 128 -12.44 -26.71 15.07
C MET A 128 -11.95 -25.26 15.00
N SER A 129 -11.22 -24.80 16.02
CA SER A 129 -10.59 -23.48 16.06
C SER A 129 -9.52 -23.32 14.97
N ASN A 130 -8.66 -24.34 14.81
CA ASN A 130 -7.63 -24.34 13.78
C ASN A 130 -8.24 -24.40 12.36
N ALA A 131 -9.26 -25.22 12.16
CA ALA A 131 -9.99 -25.29 10.90
C ALA A 131 -10.67 -23.95 10.55
N TYR A 132 -11.27 -23.28 11.54
CA TYR A 132 -11.85 -21.95 11.35
C TYR A 132 -10.80 -20.93 10.92
N LEU A 133 -9.64 -20.87 11.60
CA LEU A 133 -8.56 -19.97 11.21
C LEU A 133 -8.02 -20.25 9.80
N LEU A 134 -7.93 -21.52 9.40
CA LEU A 134 -7.51 -21.90 8.06
C LEU A 134 -8.50 -21.39 7.01
N LEU A 135 -9.80 -21.60 7.22
CA LEU A 135 -10.86 -21.09 6.35
C LEU A 135 -10.86 -19.55 6.31
N LEU A 136 -10.67 -18.91 7.45
CA LEU A 136 -10.53 -17.46 7.55
C LEU A 136 -9.35 -16.96 6.71
N ALA A 137 -8.21 -17.64 6.79
CA ALA A 137 -7.03 -17.27 6.04
C ALA A 137 -7.23 -17.46 4.52
N ILE A 138 -7.91 -18.53 4.09
CA ILE A 138 -8.30 -18.73 2.68
C ILE A 138 -9.23 -17.59 2.22
N GLY A 139 -10.24 -17.25 3.02
CA GLY A 139 -11.13 -16.12 2.73
C GLY A 139 -10.39 -14.79 2.63
N LEU A 140 -9.44 -14.54 3.52
CA LEU A 140 -8.57 -13.36 3.50
C LEU A 140 -7.67 -13.33 2.26
N ILE A 141 -7.12 -14.47 1.80
CA ILE A 141 -6.36 -14.53 0.54
C ILE A 141 -7.24 -14.09 -0.63
N ILE A 142 -8.43 -14.67 -0.78
CA ILE A 142 -9.36 -14.35 -1.88
C ILE A 142 -9.72 -12.87 -1.84
N TYR A 143 -10.04 -12.36 -0.65
CA TYR A 143 -10.33 -10.95 -0.44
C TYR A 143 -9.14 -10.05 -0.83
N MET A 144 -7.94 -10.35 -0.35
CA MET A 144 -6.75 -9.55 -0.65
C MET A 144 -6.40 -9.58 -2.14
N VAL A 145 -6.56 -10.71 -2.84
CA VAL A 145 -6.41 -10.80 -4.30
C VAL A 145 -7.34 -9.82 -5.01
N ARG A 146 -8.62 -9.79 -4.63
CA ARG A 146 -9.59 -8.86 -5.20
C ARG A 146 -9.22 -7.40 -4.93
N GLU A 147 -8.90 -7.08 -3.68
CA GLU A 147 -8.72 -5.69 -3.26
C GLU A 147 -7.37 -5.11 -3.71
N VAL A 148 -6.30 -5.90 -3.74
CA VAL A 148 -5.02 -5.48 -4.33
C VAL A 148 -5.18 -5.21 -5.83
N ARG A 149 -5.94 -6.05 -6.56
CA ARG A 149 -6.23 -5.79 -7.98
C ARG A 149 -7.00 -4.49 -8.17
N ARG A 150 -8.05 -4.29 -7.37
CA ARG A 150 -8.87 -3.06 -7.42
C ARG A 150 -8.02 -1.82 -7.12
N TYR A 151 -7.21 -1.87 -6.06
CA TYR A 151 -6.28 -0.82 -5.71
C TYR A 151 -5.24 -0.57 -6.82
N GLY A 152 -4.70 -1.63 -7.43
CA GLY A 152 -3.74 -1.52 -8.53
C GLY A 152 -4.33 -0.89 -9.79
N CYS A 153 -5.62 -1.11 -10.08
CA CYS A 153 -6.33 -0.34 -11.13
C CYS A 153 -6.42 1.13 -10.74
N TRP A 154 -6.96 1.44 -9.56
CA TRP A 154 -7.07 2.82 -9.08
C TRP A 154 -5.72 3.56 -9.07
N LEU A 155 -4.65 2.89 -8.67
CA LEU A 155 -3.31 3.47 -8.63
C LEU A 155 -2.81 3.85 -10.02
N ARG A 156 -3.01 2.97 -11.01
CA ARG A 156 -2.66 3.24 -12.43
C ARG A 156 -3.48 4.37 -13.04
N ASP A 157 -4.71 4.56 -12.57
CA ASP A 157 -5.58 5.63 -13.04
C ASP A 157 -5.23 6.99 -12.44
N ASN A 158 -4.61 7.01 -11.25
CA ASN A 158 -4.33 8.24 -10.48
C ASN A 158 -2.85 8.64 -10.43
N TYR A 159 -1.91 7.73 -10.72
CA TYR A 159 -0.47 8.01 -10.66
C TYR A 159 0.27 7.43 -11.87
N ALA A 160 1.13 8.26 -12.48
CA ALA A 160 2.03 7.85 -13.55
C ALA A 160 3.22 7.02 -13.01
N ASP A 161 3.73 7.38 -11.84
CA ASP A 161 4.75 6.62 -11.13
C ASP A 161 4.12 5.75 -10.02
N LEU A 162 4.34 4.44 -10.10
CA LEU A 162 3.79 3.44 -9.18
C LEU A 162 4.80 3.00 -8.11
N GLU A 163 6.07 3.42 -8.24
CA GLU A 163 7.12 3.02 -7.31
C GLU A 163 6.75 3.46 -5.90
N HIS A 164 7.00 2.57 -4.92
CA HIS A 164 6.67 2.75 -3.50
C HIS A 164 5.16 2.88 -3.17
N LYS A 165 4.26 2.79 -4.15
CA LYS A 165 2.81 2.90 -3.97
C LYS A 165 2.08 1.57 -4.10
N GLU A 166 2.66 0.62 -4.82
CA GLU A 166 2.08 -0.71 -5.01
C GLU A 166 2.01 -1.50 -3.70
N ILE A 167 0.97 -2.33 -3.57
CA ILE A 167 0.65 -3.06 -2.34
C ILE A 167 0.60 -4.58 -2.49
N TRP A 168 0.96 -5.14 -3.66
CA TRP A 168 1.00 -6.60 -3.89
C TRP A 168 1.88 -7.34 -2.87
N GLN A 169 2.83 -6.63 -2.30
CA GLN A 169 3.68 -7.02 -1.18
C GLN A 169 2.91 -7.51 0.07
N SER A 170 1.62 -7.16 0.24
CA SER A 170 0.78 -7.75 1.28
C SER A 170 0.64 -9.27 1.18
N PHE A 171 0.81 -9.86 -0.01
CA PHE A 171 0.80 -11.33 -0.17
C PHE A 171 2.01 -12.00 0.48
N VAL A 172 3.15 -11.31 0.57
CA VAL A 172 4.34 -11.82 1.27
C VAL A 172 4.04 -11.93 2.77
N VAL A 173 3.45 -10.89 3.36
CA VAL A 173 3.02 -10.88 4.77
C VAL A 173 2.06 -12.04 5.04
N LEU A 174 1.05 -12.19 4.19
CA LEU A 174 0.06 -13.25 4.32
C LEU A 174 0.68 -14.66 4.19
N ALA A 175 1.61 -14.85 3.25
CA ALA A 175 2.32 -16.11 3.07
C ALA A 175 3.19 -16.47 4.28
N VAL A 176 3.91 -15.48 4.85
CA VAL A 176 4.75 -15.67 6.04
C VAL A 176 3.88 -16.04 7.25
N ILE A 177 2.74 -15.36 7.45
CA ILE A 177 1.78 -15.68 8.53
C ILE A 177 1.22 -17.09 8.36
N LEU A 178 0.80 -17.46 7.15
CA LEU A 178 0.27 -18.79 6.85
C LEU A 178 1.29 -19.90 7.08
N LEU A 179 2.55 -19.66 6.68
CA LEU A 179 3.64 -20.58 6.93
C LEU A 179 3.87 -20.75 8.44
N GLY A 180 3.88 -19.64 9.20
CA GLY A 180 3.98 -19.67 10.66
C GLY A 180 2.84 -20.45 11.31
N PHE A 181 1.60 -20.20 10.88
CA PHE A 181 0.42 -20.91 11.35
C PHE A 181 0.49 -22.41 11.04
N GLY A 182 0.84 -22.80 9.81
CA GLY A 182 0.97 -24.20 9.42
C GLY A 182 2.02 -24.97 10.23
N ILE A 183 3.16 -24.33 10.53
CA ILE A 183 4.19 -24.91 11.40
C ILE A 183 3.64 -25.07 12.83
N TYR A 184 2.95 -24.05 13.34
CA TYR A 184 2.38 -24.05 14.68
C TYR A 184 1.35 -25.17 14.87
N THR A 185 0.50 -25.42 13.87
CA THR A 185 -0.52 -26.48 13.92
C THR A 185 0.01 -27.86 13.54
N SER A 186 1.27 -27.98 13.09
CA SER A 186 1.81 -29.27 12.65
C SER A 186 2.10 -30.19 13.84
N GLU A 187 1.73 -31.47 13.70
CA GLU A 187 2.02 -32.52 14.70
C GLU A 187 3.49 -32.92 14.76
N ILE A 188 4.35 -32.33 13.92
CA ILE A 188 5.80 -32.57 13.86
C ILE A 188 6.46 -31.85 15.06
N GLY A 189 6.07 -32.21 16.27
CA GLY A 189 6.51 -31.60 17.51
C GLY A 189 7.99 -31.87 17.76
N GLY A 190 8.80 -30.81 17.79
CA GLY A 190 10.22 -30.90 18.10
C GLY A 190 10.86 -29.54 18.37
N LEU A 191 12.12 -29.54 18.83
CA LEU A 191 12.90 -28.31 18.98
C LEU A 191 13.02 -27.55 17.65
N THR A 192 13.10 -28.27 16.54
CA THR A 192 13.21 -27.70 15.19
C THR A 192 12.06 -26.75 14.86
N ASN A 193 10.80 -27.15 15.11
CA ASN A 193 9.65 -26.29 14.87
C ASN A 193 9.70 -25.00 15.69
N LYS A 194 10.13 -25.07 16.96
CA LYS A 194 10.30 -23.89 17.80
C LYS A 194 11.32 -22.92 17.21
N TYR A 195 12.40 -23.39 16.58
CA TYR A 195 13.36 -22.52 15.90
C TYR A 195 12.83 -21.96 14.58
N ILE A 196 12.12 -22.76 13.78
CA ILE A 196 11.57 -22.32 12.49
C ILE A 196 10.52 -21.21 12.71
N VAL A 197 9.64 -21.34 13.70
CA VAL A 197 8.65 -20.29 14.05
C VAL A 197 9.36 -18.97 14.39
N GLN A 198 10.46 -19.04 15.12
CA GLN A 198 11.22 -17.87 15.52
C GLN A 198 11.99 -17.25 14.34
N LEU A 199 12.49 -18.05 13.40
CA LEU A 199 13.05 -17.57 12.14
C LEU A 199 11.97 -16.88 11.27
N ASN A 200 10.77 -17.48 11.17
CA ASN A 200 9.62 -16.91 10.49
C ASN A 200 9.25 -15.53 11.08
N ASN A 201 9.28 -15.41 12.41
CA ASN A 201 9.05 -14.15 13.10
C ASN A 201 10.12 -13.09 12.75
N ILE A 202 11.40 -13.44 12.73
CA ILE A 202 12.47 -12.52 12.30
C ILE A 202 12.24 -12.04 10.86
N ILE A 203 11.88 -12.95 9.94
CA ILE A 203 11.56 -12.61 8.56
C ILE A 203 10.40 -11.61 8.51
N LEU A 204 9.34 -11.85 9.29
CA LEU A 204 8.18 -10.96 9.38
C LEU A 204 8.55 -9.58 9.92
N ILE A 205 9.37 -9.50 10.98
CA ILE A 205 9.84 -8.23 11.57
C ILE A 205 10.62 -7.42 10.53
N CYS A 206 11.64 -8.03 9.92
CA CYS A 206 12.47 -7.38 8.91
C CYS A 206 11.63 -6.87 7.74
N TYR A 207 10.71 -7.71 7.26
CA TYR A 207 9.84 -7.36 6.14
C TYR A 207 8.89 -6.20 6.48
N LEU A 208 8.22 -6.25 7.63
CA LEU A 208 7.28 -5.21 8.04
C LEU A 208 7.99 -3.88 8.31
N LEU A 209 9.17 -3.88 8.93
CA LEU A 209 9.97 -2.66 9.12
C LEU A 209 10.34 -2.02 7.78
N TRP A 210 10.89 -2.81 6.86
CA TRP A 210 11.23 -2.34 5.52
C TRP A 210 9.99 -1.82 4.78
N ARG A 211 8.88 -2.53 4.89
CA ARG A 211 7.66 -2.21 4.15
C ARG A 211 6.96 -0.96 4.67
N VAL A 212 6.91 -0.76 5.98
CA VAL A 212 6.34 0.45 6.60
C VAL A 212 7.08 1.69 6.09
N GLU A 213 8.40 1.60 5.98
CA GLU A 213 9.25 2.73 5.60
C GLU A 213 9.34 2.93 4.09
N THR A 214 9.13 1.91 3.27
CA THR A 214 9.16 2.06 1.80
C THR A 214 7.81 2.37 1.19
N LEU A 215 6.69 2.16 1.91
CA LEU A 215 5.36 2.47 1.40
C LEU A 215 5.08 3.97 1.54
N SER A 216 4.76 4.64 0.45
CA SER A 216 4.40 6.06 0.46
C SER A 216 2.98 6.29 0.98
N ASP A 217 2.80 7.30 1.84
CA ASP A 217 1.49 7.75 2.29
C ASP A 217 0.76 8.52 1.18
N LEU A 218 -0.34 7.95 0.70
CA LEU A 218 -1.21 8.59 -0.30
C LEU A 218 -2.30 9.47 0.36
N SER A 219 -2.16 9.80 1.65
CA SER A 219 -3.15 10.63 2.33
C SER A 219 -3.18 12.08 1.87
N ILE A 220 -2.06 12.61 1.39
CA ILE A 220 -1.96 14.00 0.92
C ILE A 220 -2.80 14.22 -0.35
N SER A 221 -2.85 13.22 -1.25
CA SER A 221 -3.69 13.29 -2.45
C SER A 221 -5.18 13.14 -2.12
N GLN A 222 -5.53 12.32 -1.13
CA GLN A 222 -6.92 12.16 -0.65
C GLN A 222 -7.44 13.37 0.15
N LEU A 223 -6.56 14.14 0.83
CA LEU A 223 -6.95 15.39 1.49
C LEU A 223 -7.19 16.53 0.49
N GLN A 224 -6.62 16.44 -0.71
CA GLN A 224 -6.96 17.30 -1.86
C GLN A 224 -8.23 16.85 -2.62
N ASP A 225 -8.81 15.70 -2.24
CA ASP A 225 -10.11 15.21 -2.74
C ASP A 225 -11.28 15.66 -1.86
N LEU A 226 -11.03 16.32 -0.72
CA LEU A 226 -12.08 17.09 -0.05
C LEU A 226 -12.39 18.29 -0.96
N PRO A 227 -13.67 18.61 -1.21
CA PRO A 227 -14.01 19.90 -1.80
C PRO A 227 -13.30 20.94 -0.96
N ILE A 228 -12.49 21.79 -1.58
CA ILE A 228 -12.12 23.05 -0.95
C ILE A 228 -13.45 23.78 -0.87
N GLU A 229 -14.16 23.64 0.25
CA GLU A 229 -15.15 24.63 0.69
C GLU A 229 -14.36 25.92 0.83
N THR A 230 -14.22 26.61 -0.30
CA THR A 230 -13.74 27.97 -0.33
C THR A 230 -14.91 28.74 0.27
N GLU A 231 -14.73 29.28 1.48
CA GLU A 231 -15.68 30.12 2.22
C GLU A 231 -16.19 31.35 1.43
N ALA A 232 -15.84 31.48 0.14
CA ALA A 232 -16.31 32.52 -0.76
C ALA A 232 -17.60 32.16 -1.52
N ASP A 233 -18.02 30.89 -1.58
CA ASP A 233 -19.17 30.46 -2.41
C ASP A 233 -20.45 30.12 -1.62
N SER A 234 -20.40 30.21 -0.28
CA SER A 234 -21.55 29.95 0.59
C SER A 234 -22.64 31.02 0.55
N LEU A 235 -22.53 32.03 -0.32
CA LEU A 235 -23.54 33.08 -0.51
C LEU A 235 -24.32 32.97 -1.82
N ALA A 236 -24.02 32.01 -2.71
CA ALA A 236 -24.62 31.99 -4.06
C ALA A 236 -25.63 30.87 -4.33
N ILE A 237 -25.84 29.90 -3.44
CA ILE A 237 -26.76 28.77 -3.71
C ILE A 237 -27.87 28.71 -2.66
N GLN A 238 -28.74 29.72 -2.71
CA GLN A 238 -30.16 29.54 -2.43
C GLN A 238 -30.94 30.15 -3.59
N THR A 239 -31.18 29.35 -4.63
CA THR A 239 -32.41 29.42 -5.43
C THR A 239 -32.51 28.14 -6.25
N ASP A 240 -33.58 27.39 -5.99
CA ASP A 240 -34.15 26.41 -6.92
C ASP A 240 -34.26 27.02 -8.34
N ILE A 241 -33.96 26.23 -9.38
CA ILE A 241 -34.70 26.07 -10.65
C ILE A 241 -33.87 25.29 -11.72
N ALA A 242 -34.52 24.29 -12.32
CA ALA A 242 -34.39 23.69 -13.67
C ALA A 242 -33.12 22.92 -14.12
N GLU A 243 -33.35 21.64 -14.46
CA GLU A 243 -32.44 20.63 -15.04
C GLU A 243 -31.96 20.87 -16.49
N ASP A 244 -32.08 22.09 -17.06
CA ASP A 244 -31.68 22.35 -18.47
C ASP A 244 -30.42 23.23 -18.61
N GLU A 245 -29.96 23.92 -17.55
CA GLU A 245 -28.82 24.85 -17.58
C GLU A 245 -27.44 24.19 -17.35
N ASP A 246 -27.39 23.01 -16.72
CA ASP A 246 -26.14 22.33 -16.32
C ASP A 246 -25.33 21.81 -17.53
N ASN A 247 -26.01 21.46 -18.62
CA ASN A 247 -25.34 20.98 -19.83
C ASN A 247 -24.67 22.14 -20.60
N THR A 248 -25.26 23.34 -20.59
CA THR A 248 -24.72 24.51 -21.28
C THR A 248 -23.56 25.15 -20.49
N LEU A 249 -23.68 25.21 -19.15
CA LEU A 249 -22.62 25.72 -18.28
C LEU A 249 -21.40 24.79 -18.28
N SER A 250 -21.60 23.47 -18.19
CA SER A 250 -20.50 22.49 -18.24
C SER A 250 -19.79 22.43 -19.60
N LEU A 251 -20.49 22.66 -20.71
CA LEU A 251 -19.89 22.77 -22.04
C LEU A 251 -19.03 24.04 -22.19
N SER A 252 -19.52 25.17 -21.69
CA SER A 252 -18.77 26.44 -21.71
C SER A 252 -17.49 26.39 -20.85
N MET A 253 -17.54 25.71 -19.70
CA MET A 253 -16.38 25.51 -18.82
C MET A 253 -15.36 24.54 -19.45
N ARG A 254 -15.82 23.48 -20.14
CA ARG A 254 -14.94 22.52 -20.86
C ARG A 254 -14.17 23.19 -22.00
N HIS A 255 -14.77 24.14 -22.71
CA HIS A 255 -14.11 24.87 -23.81
C HIS A 255 -12.93 25.72 -23.34
N ASN A 256 -12.90 26.10 -22.05
CA ASN A 256 -11.81 26.89 -21.47
C ASN A 256 -10.69 26.04 -20.84
N ILE A 257 -10.87 24.72 -20.65
CA ILE A 257 -9.83 23.89 -19.99
C ILE A 257 -8.65 23.61 -20.93
N GLU A 258 -8.91 23.35 -22.21
CA GLU A 258 -7.85 23.08 -23.20
C GLU A 258 -6.82 24.21 -23.36
N PRO A 259 -7.21 25.49 -23.55
CA PRO A 259 -6.23 26.57 -23.63
C PRO A 259 -5.46 26.76 -22.32
N LEU A 260 -6.09 26.53 -21.17
CA LEU A 260 -5.41 26.60 -19.88
C LEU A 260 -4.41 25.46 -19.68
N LEU A 261 -4.73 24.23 -20.13
CA LEU A 261 -3.78 23.12 -20.15
C LEU A 261 -2.56 23.44 -20.99
N LYS A 262 -2.77 24.00 -22.18
CA LYS A 262 -1.68 24.41 -23.06
C LYS A 262 -0.77 25.46 -22.40
N GLN A 263 -1.36 26.52 -21.86
CA GLN A 263 -0.62 27.62 -21.25
C GLN A 263 0.11 27.21 -19.96
N TYR A 264 -0.59 26.55 -19.04
CA TYR A 264 -0.08 26.31 -17.68
C TYR A 264 0.55 24.93 -17.49
N CYS A 265 0.35 23.98 -18.41
CA CYS A 265 1.00 22.67 -18.35
C CYS A 265 2.05 22.48 -19.45
N GLU A 266 1.70 22.68 -20.72
CA GLU A 266 2.59 22.39 -21.84
C GLU A 266 3.68 23.45 -21.99
N GLU A 267 3.30 24.72 -22.09
CA GLU A 267 4.24 25.83 -22.31
C GLU A 267 5.16 26.08 -21.09
N SER A 268 4.64 25.84 -19.88
CA SER A 268 5.39 25.95 -18.63
C SER A 268 6.29 24.73 -18.34
N ASN A 269 6.18 23.66 -19.13
CA ASN A 269 6.79 22.35 -18.88
C ASN A 269 6.45 21.75 -17.50
N LEU A 270 5.28 22.05 -16.94
CA LEU A 270 4.84 21.50 -15.66
C LEU A 270 4.84 19.98 -15.66
N TYR A 271 4.52 19.36 -16.80
CA TYR A 271 4.52 17.91 -17.00
C TYR A 271 5.88 17.25 -16.70
N LEU A 272 7.00 17.99 -16.71
CA LEU A 272 8.33 17.46 -16.36
C LEU A 272 8.54 17.28 -14.85
N GLN A 273 7.66 17.82 -14.00
CA GLN A 273 7.76 17.63 -12.55
C GLN A 273 7.38 16.21 -12.14
N HIS A 274 8.30 15.47 -11.55
CA HIS A 274 8.12 14.03 -11.27
C HIS A 274 6.91 13.71 -10.37
N ASP A 275 6.54 14.63 -9.47
CA ASP A 275 5.45 14.50 -8.50
C ASP A 275 4.13 15.14 -8.96
N ILE A 276 4.03 15.55 -10.23
CA ILE A 276 2.80 16.11 -10.79
C ILE A 276 1.65 15.10 -10.70
N ASN A 277 0.55 15.54 -10.10
CA ASN A 277 -0.71 14.80 -10.03
C ASN A 277 -1.87 15.70 -10.44
N ILE A 278 -3.04 15.11 -10.68
CA ILE A 278 -4.24 15.84 -11.13
C ILE A 278 -4.63 17.00 -10.19
N SER A 279 -4.40 16.88 -8.88
CA SER A 279 -4.72 17.91 -7.90
C SER A 279 -3.77 19.10 -8.01
N ARG A 280 -2.48 18.83 -8.23
CA ARG A 280 -1.48 19.88 -8.51
C ARG A 280 -1.79 20.56 -9.84
N LEU A 281 -2.04 19.79 -10.89
CA LEU A 281 -2.41 20.33 -12.20
C LEU A 281 -3.65 21.23 -12.12
N ALA A 282 -4.70 20.78 -11.43
CA ALA A 282 -5.92 21.55 -11.20
C ALA A 282 -5.63 22.90 -10.52
N ARG A 283 -4.75 22.90 -9.51
CA ARG A 283 -4.33 24.13 -8.80
C ARG A 283 -3.58 25.09 -9.71
N GLU A 284 -2.60 24.61 -10.47
CA GLU A 284 -1.77 25.46 -11.35
C GLU A 284 -2.59 26.06 -12.50
N ILE A 285 -3.59 25.32 -13.00
CA ILE A 285 -4.52 25.77 -14.06
C ILE A 285 -5.63 26.67 -13.48
N GLY A 286 -5.87 26.62 -12.17
CA GLY A 286 -6.94 27.38 -11.51
C GLY A 286 -8.35 26.81 -11.74
N VAL A 287 -8.46 25.49 -11.93
CA VAL A 287 -9.73 24.79 -12.19
C VAL A 287 -9.99 23.76 -11.09
N ASN A 288 -11.24 23.51 -10.75
CA ASN A 288 -11.56 22.45 -9.79
C ASN A 288 -11.24 21.06 -10.38
N ARG A 289 -10.58 20.21 -9.57
CA ARG A 289 -10.10 18.88 -9.95
C ARG A 289 -11.18 17.99 -10.56
N LEU A 290 -12.42 18.06 -10.06
CA LEU A 290 -13.53 17.27 -10.58
C LEU A 290 -13.81 17.64 -12.04
N TYR A 291 -13.86 18.93 -12.38
CA TYR A 291 -14.03 19.38 -13.75
C TYR A 291 -12.86 18.98 -14.63
N LEU A 292 -11.63 19.05 -14.12
CA LEU A 292 -10.46 18.60 -14.87
C LEU A 292 -10.49 17.08 -15.14
N SER A 293 -10.93 16.28 -14.16
CA SER A 293 -11.12 14.83 -14.33
C SER A 293 -12.24 14.50 -15.32
N GLN A 294 -13.34 15.26 -15.27
CA GLN A 294 -14.46 15.14 -16.22
C GLN A 294 -14.01 15.54 -17.63
N TYR A 295 -13.19 16.59 -17.77
CA TYR A 295 -12.63 17.00 -19.04
C TYR A 295 -11.80 15.86 -19.66
N PHE A 296 -10.81 15.32 -18.95
CA PHE A 296 -10.02 14.20 -19.48
C PHE A 296 -10.90 13.01 -19.86
N SER A 297 -11.84 12.65 -18.98
CA SER A 297 -12.77 11.54 -19.24
C SER A 297 -13.60 11.79 -20.51
N SER A 298 -14.04 13.04 -20.74
CA SER A 298 -14.76 13.43 -21.97
C SER A 298 -13.89 13.37 -23.23
N GLN A 299 -12.56 13.54 -23.08
CA GLN A 299 -11.58 13.34 -24.14
C GLN A 299 -11.19 11.85 -24.33
N GLY A 300 -11.86 10.93 -23.63
CA GLY A 300 -11.58 9.49 -23.72
C GLY A 300 -10.22 9.09 -23.12
N MET A 301 -9.63 9.93 -22.29
CA MET A 301 -8.34 9.68 -21.65
C MET A 301 -8.39 10.00 -20.16
N ASN A 302 -7.35 9.64 -19.42
CA ASN A 302 -7.17 10.13 -18.06
C ASN A 302 -5.99 11.12 -18.01
N TYR A 303 -5.91 11.89 -16.93
CA TYR A 303 -4.80 12.83 -16.69
C TYR A 303 -3.41 12.18 -16.87
N ASN A 304 -3.25 10.93 -16.42
CA ASN A 304 -1.97 10.24 -16.52
C ASN A 304 -1.60 9.92 -17.97
N ALA A 305 -2.56 9.56 -18.81
CA ALA A 305 -2.36 9.38 -20.23
C ALA A 305 -1.89 10.69 -20.87
N TYR A 306 -2.58 11.81 -20.57
CA TYR A 306 -2.20 13.13 -21.04
C TYR A 306 -0.75 13.52 -20.67
N ILE A 307 -0.37 13.41 -19.39
CA ILE A 307 1.00 13.73 -18.95
C ILE A 307 2.03 12.78 -19.55
N ASN A 308 1.75 11.47 -19.59
CA ASN A 308 2.67 10.53 -20.20
C ASN A 308 2.84 10.81 -21.70
N ASP A 309 1.78 11.23 -22.39
CA ASP A 309 1.88 11.59 -23.79
C ASP A 309 2.83 12.78 -24.00
N LEU A 310 2.71 13.83 -23.19
CA LEU A 310 3.63 14.97 -23.20
C LEU A 310 5.07 14.53 -22.91
N ARG A 311 5.29 13.74 -21.84
CA ARG A 311 6.63 13.27 -21.44
C ARG A 311 7.28 12.40 -22.50
N ILE A 312 6.54 11.48 -23.14
CA ILE A 312 7.09 10.64 -24.20
C ILE A 312 7.40 11.48 -25.46
N ASN A 313 6.57 12.48 -25.78
CA ASN A 313 6.88 13.39 -26.89
C ASN A 313 8.13 14.22 -26.61
N HIS A 314 8.29 14.69 -25.37
CA HIS A 314 9.50 15.40 -24.93
C HIS A 314 10.74 14.50 -24.99
N PHE A 315 10.64 13.22 -24.59
CA PHE A 315 11.73 12.26 -24.79
C PHE A 315 12.11 12.12 -26.26
N ILE A 316 11.13 12.03 -27.15
CA ILE A 316 11.36 11.90 -28.60
C ILE A 316 12.04 13.16 -29.14
N SER A 317 11.61 14.36 -28.72
CA SER A 317 12.27 15.61 -29.14
C SER A 317 13.71 15.69 -28.64
N LEU A 318 13.96 15.37 -27.37
CA LEU A 318 15.32 15.32 -26.81
C LEU A 318 16.21 14.31 -27.52
N TYR A 319 15.64 13.15 -27.91
CA TYR A 319 16.37 12.15 -28.69
C TYR A 319 16.83 12.74 -30.03
N HIS A 320 15.93 13.35 -30.80
CA HIS A 320 16.26 13.94 -32.10
C HIS A 320 17.25 15.09 -31.96
N GLU A 321 17.12 15.95 -30.95
CA GLU A 321 18.07 17.02 -30.67
C GLU A 321 19.46 16.48 -30.33
N THR A 322 19.53 15.44 -29.49
CA THR A 322 20.79 14.79 -29.10
C THR A 322 21.49 14.15 -30.30
N VAL A 323 20.72 13.49 -31.18
CA VAL A 323 21.22 12.91 -32.42
C VAL A 323 21.71 13.98 -33.38
N ALA A 324 20.94 15.06 -33.59
CA ALA A 324 21.33 16.19 -34.44
C ALA A 324 22.63 16.87 -33.95
N ALA A 325 22.79 16.96 -32.63
CA ALA A 325 23.98 17.47 -31.97
C ALA A 325 25.18 16.49 -31.96
N HIS A 326 25.06 15.31 -32.59
CA HIS A 326 26.09 14.26 -32.61
C HIS A 326 26.56 13.82 -31.20
N ARG A 327 25.67 13.94 -30.20
CA ARG A 327 25.95 13.55 -28.82
C ARG A 327 25.58 12.08 -28.59
N PRO A 328 26.27 11.37 -27.67
CA PRO A 328 25.90 10.00 -27.32
C PRO A 328 24.52 9.98 -26.65
N VAL A 329 23.60 9.18 -27.20
CA VAL A 329 22.25 9.02 -26.64
C VAL A 329 22.28 8.05 -25.46
N ILE A 330 21.91 8.56 -24.28
CA ILE A 330 21.69 7.76 -23.08
C ILE A 330 20.20 7.81 -22.74
N ALA A 331 19.43 6.78 -23.15
CA ALA A 331 17.97 6.77 -23.01
C ALA A 331 17.49 6.95 -21.57
N GLN A 332 18.23 6.43 -20.59
CA GLN A 332 17.90 6.61 -19.18
C GLN A 332 17.99 8.08 -18.74
N GLN A 333 19.00 8.81 -19.22
CA GLN A 333 19.16 10.23 -18.91
C GLN A 333 18.02 11.05 -19.55
N LEU A 334 17.73 10.81 -20.82
CA LEU A 334 16.65 11.50 -21.52
C LEU A 334 15.28 11.23 -20.89
N ALA A 335 15.07 10.02 -20.36
CA ALA A 335 13.86 9.68 -19.61
C ALA A 335 13.73 10.50 -18.32
N PHE A 336 14.84 10.67 -17.58
CA PHE A 336 14.86 11.50 -16.37
C PHE A 336 14.63 12.99 -16.69
N GLU A 337 15.25 13.50 -17.75
CA GLU A 337 15.00 14.85 -18.26
C GLU A 337 13.56 15.04 -18.76
N SER A 338 12.88 13.94 -19.11
CA SER A 338 11.46 13.93 -19.48
C SER A 338 10.51 13.73 -18.28
N GLY A 339 10.99 13.94 -17.06
CA GLY A 339 10.16 13.96 -15.84
C GLY A 339 9.84 12.60 -15.23
N TYR A 340 10.50 11.52 -15.68
CA TYR A 340 10.39 10.22 -15.03
C TYR A 340 11.38 10.12 -13.86
N GLN A 341 10.95 9.53 -12.74
CA GLN A 341 11.85 9.21 -11.63
C GLN A 341 12.56 7.86 -11.83
N SER A 342 11.94 6.94 -12.57
CA SER A 342 12.43 5.58 -12.80
C SER A 342 12.37 5.23 -14.29
N TYR A 343 13.46 4.64 -14.78
CA TYR A 343 13.55 4.21 -16.18
C TYR A 343 12.57 3.06 -16.51
N ASN A 344 12.20 2.24 -15.51
CA ASN A 344 11.23 1.16 -15.73
C ASN A 344 9.83 1.72 -16.02
N THR A 345 9.39 2.71 -15.23
CA THR A 345 8.12 3.42 -15.46
C THR A 345 8.08 4.05 -16.84
N PHE A 346 9.18 4.71 -17.25
CA PHE A 346 9.33 5.26 -18.59
C PHE A 346 9.20 4.18 -19.68
N ARG A 347 9.93 3.06 -19.55
CA ARG A 347 9.90 1.98 -20.56
C ARG A 347 8.48 1.44 -20.78
N ASP A 348 7.72 1.27 -19.71
CA ASP A 348 6.35 0.76 -19.77
C ASP A 348 5.39 1.79 -20.39
N ALA A 349 5.54 3.07 -20.05
CA ALA A 349 4.78 4.15 -20.67
C ALA A 349 5.13 4.28 -22.17
N PHE A 350 6.42 4.27 -22.51
CA PHE A 350 6.91 4.35 -23.89
C PHE A 350 6.39 3.20 -24.75
N LYS A 351 6.47 1.96 -24.25
CA LYS A 351 5.98 0.79 -24.98
C LYS A 351 4.47 0.84 -25.18
N ARG A 352 3.72 1.33 -24.19
CA ARG A 352 2.27 1.48 -24.28
C ARG A 352 1.87 2.52 -25.34
N LYS A 353 2.60 3.63 -25.43
CA LYS A 353 2.35 4.69 -26.41
C LYS A 353 2.80 4.30 -27.82
N THR A 354 3.99 3.72 -27.96
CA THR A 354 4.63 3.49 -29.27
C THR A 354 4.44 2.08 -29.81
N GLY A 355 3.94 1.14 -29.01
CA GLY A 355 3.79 -0.27 -29.36
C GLY A 355 5.08 -1.09 -29.32
N GLN A 356 6.25 -0.47 -29.09
CA GLN A 356 7.55 -1.13 -29.15
C GLN A 356 8.50 -0.71 -28.01
N SER A 357 9.57 -1.48 -27.77
CA SER A 357 10.54 -1.12 -26.74
C SER A 357 11.35 0.11 -27.15
N VAL A 358 11.84 0.86 -26.16
CA VAL A 358 12.73 2.02 -26.36
C VAL A 358 13.94 1.64 -27.24
N THR A 359 14.55 0.48 -26.99
CA THR A 359 15.70 -0.02 -27.76
C THR A 359 15.36 -0.29 -29.21
N ALA A 360 14.22 -0.94 -29.48
CA ALA A 360 13.76 -1.22 -30.84
C ALA A 360 13.42 0.07 -31.59
N TRP A 361 12.76 1.03 -30.91
CA TRP A 361 12.45 2.33 -31.48
C TRP A 361 13.72 3.11 -31.85
N MET A 362 14.69 3.23 -30.95
CA MET A 362 15.95 3.93 -31.24
C MET A 362 16.75 3.25 -32.36
N ALA A 363 16.77 1.92 -32.40
CA ALA A 363 17.44 1.19 -33.48
C ALA A 363 16.81 1.49 -34.85
N ARG A 364 15.48 1.54 -34.92
CA ARG A 364 14.74 1.91 -36.13
C ARG A 364 15.03 3.34 -36.56
N GLN A 365 15.02 4.30 -35.62
CA GLN A 365 15.33 5.70 -35.92
C GLN A 365 16.75 5.90 -36.46
N LYS A 366 17.72 5.06 -36.05
CA LYS A 366 19.09 5.08 -36.60
C LYS A 366 19.20 4.50 -38.02
N MET A 367 18.21 3.75 -38.49
CA MET A 367 18.19 3.21 -39.86
C MET A 367 17.48 4.13 -40.85
N GLU A 368 16.63 5.03 -40.35
CA GLU A 368 15.86 6.01 -41.13
C GLU A 368 16.63 7.33 -41.34
N VAL A 369 17.75 7.53 -40.64
CA VAL A 369 18.74 8.62 -40.80
C VAL A 369 19.97 8.08 -41.50
#